data_AF-A0A6H0IT50-F1
#
_entry.id   AF-A0A6H0IT50-F1
#
_cell.length_a   1.000
_cell.length_b   1.000
_cell.length_c   1.000
_cell.angle_alpha   90.00
_cell.angle_beta   90.00
_cell.angle_gamma   90.00
#
_symmetry.space_group_name_H-M   'P 1'
#
loop_
_entity.id
_entity.type
_entity.pdbx_description
1 polymer ?
#
loop_
_entity_poly.entity_id
_entity_poly.type
_entity_poly.pdbx_seq_one_letter_code
_entity_poly.pdbx_strand_id
1 'polypeptide(L)'
;MLKRNMERARSALIGLGTAVLSVPAAANLPDAPEPEGGYEEGNWIDLMQGYLFEGGTVLATVVSMAGFVWVSWTGLTKFNEARQGKAEWGEVGLLGIAGGVLLLVIAFLLQQALAIIGG
;
A
#
# COMPACT_ATOMS: atom_id res chain seq x y z
N MET A 1 -31.40 -57.69 19.91
CA MET A 1 -30.19 -56.88 20.21
C MET A 1 -29.20 -56.80 19.05
N LEU A 2 -28.94 -57.88 18.30
CA LEU A 2 -27.97 -57.90 17.18
C LEU A 2 -28.23 -56.88 16.04
N LYS A 3 -29.50 -56.65 15.66
CA LYS A 3 -29.85 -55.72 14.57
C LYS A 3 -29.43 -54.27 14.83
N ARG A 4 -29.51 -53.81 16.08
CA ARG A 4 -29.16 -52.44 16.50
C ARG A 4 -27.65 -52.17 16.46
N ASN A 5 -26.82 -53.19 16.65
CA ASN A 5 -25.36 -53.07 16.57
C ASN A 5 -24.89 -53.03 15.11
N MET A 6 -25.61 -53.69 14.21
CA MET A 6 -25.31 -53.70 12.77
C MET A 6 -25.62 -52.36 12.10
N GLU A 7 -26.69 -51.67 12.52
CA GLU A 7 -27.03 -50.34 12.02
C GLU A 7 -26.01 -49.29 12.45
N ARG A 8 -25.51 -49.40 13.70
CA ARG A 8 -24.43 -48.54 14.22
C ARG A 8 -23.09 -48.81 13.52
N ALA A 9 -22.79 -50.06 13.21
CA ALA A 9 -21.60 -50.42 12.45
C ALA A 9 -21.68 -49.88 11.00
N ARG A 10 -22.86 -49.95 10.37
CA ARG A 10 -23.09 -49.37 9.04
C ARG A 10 -22.98 -47.84 9.05
N SER A 11 -23.58 -47.16 10.03
CA SER A 11 -23.49 -45.70 10.12
C SER A 11 -22.06 -45.24 10.42
N ALA A 12 -21.31 -45.99 11.24
CA ALA A 12 -19.90 -45.74 11.48
C ALA A 12 -19.04 -45.96 10.22
N LEU A 13 -19.32 -47.01 9.44
CA LEU A 13 -18.58 -47.30 8.20
C LEU A 13 -18.84 -46.24 7.12
N ILE A 14 -20.10 -45.77 7.00
CA ILE A 14 -20.48 -44.69 6.09
C ILE A 14 -19.83 -43.38 6.52
N GLY A 15 -19.86 -43.05 7.81
CA GLY A 15 -19.21 -41.86 8.36
C GLY A 15 -17.69 -41.86 8.18
N LEU A 16 -17.04 -43.01 8.39
CA LEU A 16 -15.62 -43.18 8.15
C LEU A 16 -15.29 -43.05 6.64
N GLY A 17 -16.13 -43.61 5.78
CA GLY A 17 -15.99 -43.49 4.32
C GLY A 17 -16.10 -42.04 3.83
N THR A 18 -17.03 -41.26 4.38
CA THR A 18 -17.15 -39.83 4.04
C THR A 18 -16.01 -38.99 4.59
N ALA A 19 -15.40 -39.36 5.72
CA ALA A 19 -14.23 -38.67 6.25
C ALA A 19 -12.97 -38.97 5.41
N VAL A 20 -12.80 -40.21 4.94
CA VAL A 20 -11.67 -40.62 4.08
C VAL A 20 -11.76 -40.02 2.68
N LEU A 21 -12.97 -39.75 2.18
CA LEU A 21 -13.22 -39.09 0.90
C LEU A 21 -13.36 -37.56 1.02
N SER A 22 -13.11 -36.99 2.20
CA SER A 22 -13.07 -35.54 2.37
C SER A 22 -11.79 -34.99 1.72
N VAL A 23 -11.88 -34.77 0.41
CA VAL A 23 -10.86 -34.05 -0.34
C VAL A 23 -10.95 -32.59 0.12
N PRO A 24 -9.85 -31.96 0.55
CA PRO A 24 -9.86 -30.52 0.75
C PRO A 24 -10.20 -29.91 -0.62
N ALA A 25 -11.36 -29.25 -0.69
CA ALA A 25 -11.66 -28.36 -1.80
C ALA A 25 -10.76 -27.12 -1.64
N ALA A 26 -9.46 -27.29 -1.90
CA ALA A 26 -8.58 -26.20 -2.24
C ALA A 26 -9.12 -25.66 -3.55
N ALA A 27 -10.06 -24.72 -3.44
CA ALA A 27 -10.46 -23.92 -4.56
C ALA A 27 -9.16 -23.34 -5.12
N ASN A 28 -8.91 -23.61 -6.41
CA ASN A 28 -7.73 -23.14 -7.15
C ASN A 28 -7.81 -21.60 -7.28
N LEU A 29 -7.80 -20.90 -6.16
CA LEU A 29 -7.74 -19.46 -6.09
C LEU A 29 -6.35 -19.07 -6.59
N PRO A 30 -6.25 -18.07 -7.46
CA PRO A 30 -4.96 -17.45 -7.76
C PRO A 30 -4.26 -17.09 -6.46
N ASP A 31 -2.97 -17.41 -6.37
CA ASP A 31 -2.16 -16.99 -5.24
C ASP A 31 -2.23 -15.47 -5.09
N ALA A 32 -2.16 -15.01 -3.84
CA ALA A 32 -2.09 -13.59 -3.59
C ALA A 32 -0.84 -13.03 -4.30
N PRO A 33 -0.97 -11.94 -5.07
CA PRO A 33 0.18 -11.34 -5.74
C PRO A 33 1.23 -10.97 -4.69
N GLU A 34 2.42 -11.51 -4.85
CA GLU A 34 3.55 -11.23 -3.96
C GLU A 34 4.01 -9.79 -4.15
N PRO A 35 4.47 -9.12 -3.08
CA PRO A 35 5.04 -7.80 -3.22
C PRO A 35 6.32 -7.84 -4.08
N GLU A 36 6.55 -6.83 -4.91
CA GLU A 36 7.65 -6.72 -5.88
C GLU A 36 9.04 -6.82 -5.21
N GLY A 37 9.12 -6.54 -3.90
CA GLY A 37 10.33 -6.68 -3.09
C GLY A 37 10.66 -8.10 -2.62
N GLY A 38 9.75 -9.05 -2.83
CA GLY A 38 9.86 -10.41 -2.30
C GLY A 38 9.75 -10.46 -0.76
N TYR A 39 9.58 -11.66 -0.22
CA TYR A 39 9.62 -11.90 1.22
C TYR A 39 10.13 -13.32 1.50
N GLU A 40 10.81 -13.52 2.63
CA GLU A 40 11.15 -14.87 3.08
C GLU A 40 9.92 -15.56 3.69
N GLU A 41 9.67 -16.81 3.29
CA GLU A 41 8.51 -17.57 3.75
C GLU A 41 8.56 -17.78 5.28
N GLY A 42 7.53 -17.29 5.97
CA GLY A 42 7.47 -17.25 7.45
C GLY A 42 7.93 -15.93 8.09
N ASN A 43 8.53 -15.01 7.32
CA ASN A 43 8.79 -13.66 7.78
C ASN A 43 7.60 -12.72 7.47
N TRP A 44 6.63 -12.73 8.38
CA TRP A 44 5.41 -11.92 8.28
C TRP A 44 5.66 -10.41 8.33
N ILE A 45 6.79 -9.97 8.90
CA ILE A 45 7.13 -8.56 8.99
C ILE A 45 7.53 -8.03 7.61
N ASP A 46 8.35 -8.78 6.87
CA ASP A 46 8.79 -8.38 5.53
C ASP A 46 7.62 -8.37 4.54
N LEU A 47 6.73 -9.38 4.63
CA LEU A 47 5.50 -9.41 3.83
C LEU A 47 4.66 -8.14 4.04
N MET A 48 4.52 -7.69 5.29
CA MET A 48 3.76 -6.49 5.60
C MET A 48 4.46 -5.21 5.16
N GLN A 49 5.78 -5.14 5.30
CA GLN A 49 6.55 -4.01 4.79
C GLN A 49 6.44 -3.88 3.26
N GLY A 50 6.47 -5.00 2.53
CA GLY A 50 6.29 -5.02 1.08
C GLY A 50 4.96 -4.40 0.65
N TYR A 51 3.84 -4.89 1.20
CA TYR A 51 2.51 -4.33 0.88
C TYR A 51 2.34 -2.88 1.35
N LEU A 52 2.93 -2.51 2.49
CA LEU A 52 2.90 -1.12 2.96
C LEU A 52 3.71 -0.19 2.05
N PHE A 53 4.83 -0.65 1.50
CA PHE A 53 5.66 0.13 0.57
C PHE A 53 4.92 0.37 -0.75
N GLU A 54 4.29 -0.66 -1.31
CA GLU A 54 3.51 -0.55 -2.55
C GLU A 54 2.27 0.31 -2.37
N GLY A 55 1.48 0.03 -1.32
CA GLY A 55 0.30 0.84 -0.99
C GLY A 55 0.67 2.28 -0.68
N GLY A 56 1.77 2.48 0.06
CA GLY A 56 2.35 3.79 0.37
C GLY A 56 2.78 4.54 -0.89
N THR A 57 3.35 3.86 -1.87
CA THR A 57 3.79 4.46 -3.14
C THR A 57 2.62 4.98 -3.96
N VAL A 58 1.55 4.19 -4.08
CA VAL A 58 0.33 4.62 -4.78
C VAL A 58 -0.33 5.79 -4.07
N LEU A 59 -0.45 5.73 -2.74
CA LEU A 59 -1.02 6.82 -1.94
C LEU A 59 -0.17 8.10 -2.03
N ALA A 60 1.15 7.98 -1.94
CA ALA A 60 2.08 9.09 -2.08
C ALA A 60 1.91 9.75 -3.45
N THR A 61 1.76 8.98 -4.52
CA THR A 61 1.55 9.50 -5.88
C THR A 61 0.28 10.35 -5.97
N VAL A 62 -0.84 9.87 -5.43
CA VAL A 62 -2.11 10.61 -5.43
C VAL A 62 -2.01 11.90 -4.61
N VAL A 63 -1.40 11.83 -3.43
CA VAL A 63 -1.19 13.00 -2.57
C VAL A 63 -0.25 14.02 -3.23
N SER A 64 0.82 13.56 -3.89
CA SER A 64 1.73 14.42 -4.64
C SER A 64 1.02 15.13 -5.79
N MET A 65 0.15 14.43 -6.54
CA MET A 65 -0.66 15.08 -7.58
C MET A 65 -1.56 16.18 -7.01
N ALA A 66 -2.28 15.92 -5.92
CA ALA A 66 -3.14 16.89 -5.27
C ALA A 66 -2.35 18.10 -4.72
N GLY A 67 -1.23 17.84 -4.06
CA GLY A 67 -0.33 18.87 -3.54
C GLY A 67 0.26 19.73 -4.66
N PHE A 68 0.64 19.14 -5.79
CA PHE A 68 1.16 19.86 -6.94
C PHE A 68 0.12 20.83 -7.53
N VAL A 69 -1.14 20.38 -7.68
CA VAL A 69 -2.24 21.24 -8.14
C VAL A 69 -2.46 22.40 -7.16
N TRP A 70 -2.44 22.13 -5.85
CA TRP A 70 -2.63 23.16 -4.83
C TRP A 70 -1.52 24.22 -4.84
N VAL A 71 -0.26 23.79 -4.92
CA VAL A 71 0.90 24.70 -4.97
C VAL A 71 0.86 25.54 -6.26
N SER A 72 0.55 24.91 -7.39
CA SER A 72 0.41 25.58 -8.69
C SER A 72 -0.67 26.66 -8.64
N TRP A 73 -1.84 26.33 -8.08
CA TRP A 73 -2.91 27.31 -7.87
C TRP A 73 -2.40 28.48 -7.04
N THR A 74 -1.81 28.22 -5.88
CA THR A 74 -1.35 29.26 -4.94
C THR A 74 -0.34 30.20 -5.60
N GLY A 75 0.61 29.64 -6.35
CA GLY A 75 1.59 30.42 -7.11
C GLY A 75 0.93 31.30 -8.18
N LEU A 76 -0.03 30.77 -8.94
CA LEU A 76 -0.77 31.52 -9.96
C LEU A 76 -1.60 32.66 -9.36
N THR A 77 -2.29 32.42 -8.24
CA THR A 77 -3.04 33.48 -7.54
C THR A 77 -2.12 34.60 -7.10
N LYS A 78 -1.00 34.28 -6.44
CA LYS A 78 -0.02 35.28 -5.97
C LYS A 78 0.64 36.04 -7.11
N PHE A 79 0.97 35.36 -8.21
CA PHE A 79 1.46 35.99 -9.42
C PHE A 79 0.45 36.98 -10.01
N ASN A 80 -0.83 36.60 -10.05
CA ASN A 80 -1.88 37.47 -10.58
C ASN A 80 -2.15 38.68 -9.68
N GLU A 81 -2.05 38.53 -8.36
CA GLU A 81 -2.12 39.64 -7.40
C GLU A 81 -0.96 40.63 -7.60
N ALA A 82 0.27 40.13 -7.78
CA ALA A 82 1.44 40.97 -8.02
C ALA A 82 1.33 41.76 -9.34
N ARG A 83 0.80 41.12 -10.39
CA ARG A 83 0.50 41.79 -11.67
C ARG A 83 -0.53 42.91 -11.55
N GLN A 84 -1.46 42.79 -10.62
CA GLN A 84 -2.50 43.80 -10.37
C GLN A 84 -2.04 44.89 -9.39
N GLY A 85 -0.78 44.85 -8.93
CA GLY A 85 -0.25 45.76 -7.90
C GLY A 85 -0.85 45.54 -6.51
N LYS A 86 -1.51 44.40 -6.29
CA LYS A 86 -2.12 44.02 -5.00
C LYS A 86 -1.18 43.22 -4.09
N ALA A 87 -0.05 42.78 -4.62
CA ALA A 87 1.01 42.09 -3.89
C ALA A 87 2.38 42.54 -4.41
N GLU A 88 3.41 42.39 -3.58
CA GLU A 88 4.78 42.72 -3.98
C GLU A 88 5.39 41.56 -4.78
N TRP A 89 6.14 41.87 -5.85
CA TRP A 89 6.88 40.87 -6.61
C TRP A 89 7.89 40.10 -5.76
N GLY A 90 8.39 40.73 -4.69
CA GLY A 90 9.22 40.09 -3.68
C GLY A 90 8.51 38.94 -2.96
N GLU A 91 7.21 39.04 -2.69
CA GLU A 91 6.43 37.98 -2.04
C GLU A 91 6.26 36.77 -2.95
N VAL A 92 6.03 36.99 -4.25
CA VAL A 92 5.94 35.91 -5.25
C VAL A 92 7.29 35.20 -5.38
N GLY A 93 8.39 35.96 -5.43
CA GLY A 93 9.75 35.41 -5.47
C GLY A 93 10.09 34.61 -4.21
N LEU A 94 9.74 35.12 -3.03
CA LEU A 94 9.96 34.43 -1.76
C LEU A 94 9.19 33.12 -1.69
N LEU A 95 7.92 33.10 -2.13
CA LEU A 95 7.12 31.87 -2.19
C LEU A 95 7.77 30.82 -3.09
N GLY A 96 8.30 31.24 -4.25
CA GLY A 96 9.01 30.35 -5.16
C GLY A 96 10.28 29.75 -4.54
N ILE A 97 11.12 30.59 -3.92
CA ILE A 97 12.38 30.15 -3.30
C ILE A 97 12.11 29.25 -2.08
N ALA A 98 11.21 29.65 -1.19
CA ALA A 98 10.87 28.86 -0.01
C ALA A 98 10.32 27.48 -0.39
N GLY A 99 9.44 27.43 -1.41
CA GLY A 99 8.94 26.17 -1.95
C GLY A 99 10.06 25.31 -2.56
N GLY A 100 10.95 25.89 -3.35
CA GLY A 100 12.08 25.19 -3.96
C GLY A 100 13.07 24.61 -2.94
N VAL A 101 13.46 25.41 -1.95
CA VAL A 101 14.38 24.95 -0.88
C VAL A 101 13.74 23.83 -0.06
N LEU A 102 12.45 23.95 0.28
CA LEU A 102 11.74 22.91 1.01
C LEU A 102 11.72 21.59 0.23
N LEU A 103 11.45 21.63 -1.09
CA LEU A 103 11.47 20.44 -1.94
C LEU A 103 12.85 19.79 -2.00
N LEU A 104 13.93 20.58 -2.09
CA LEU A 104 15.30 20.06 -2.08
C LEU A 104 15.63 19.33 -0.78
N VAL A 105 15.24 19.89 0.37
CA VAL A 105 15.46 19.26 1.68
C VAL A 105 14.68 17.95 1.80
N ILE A 106 13.41 17.94 1.38
CA ILE A 106 12.57 16.73 1.41
C ILE A 106 13.17 15.64 0.50
N ALA A 107 13.56 15.99 -0.73
CA ALA A 107 14.16 15.05 -1.67
C ALA A 107 15.46 14.45 -1.10
N PHE A 108 16.32 15.27 -0.49
CA PHE A 108 17.54 14.79 0.16
C PHE A 108 17.23 13.79 1.29
N LEU A 109 16.30 14.12 2.18
CA LEU A 109 15.92 13.25 3.30
C LEU A 109 15.30 11.94 2.80
N LEU A 110 14.50 11.99 1.73
CA LEU A 110 13.90 10.80 1.13
C LEU A 110 14.96 9.87 0.54
N GLN A 111 15.96 10.41 -0.17
CA GLN A 111 17.08 9.59 -0.65
C GLN A 111 17.85 8.95 0.51
N GLN A 112 18.06 9.68 1.60
CA GLN A 112 18.73 9.14 2.78
C GLN A 112 17.90 8.05 3.47
N ALA A 113 16.58 8.20 3.53
CA ALA A 113 15.68 7.21 4.10
C ALA A 113 15.63 5.92 3.25
N LEU A 114 15.54 6.05 1.93
CA LEU A 114 15.58 4.90 1.01
C LEU A 114 16.90 4.14 1.13
N ALA A 115 18.03 4.83 1.33
CA ALA A 115 19.31 4.17 1.54
C ALA A 115 19.38 3.36 2.86
N ILE A 116 18.57 3.71 3.86
CA ILE A 116 18.52 3.00 5.14
C ILE A 116 17.52 1.84 5.09
N ILE A 117 16.40 2.00 4.37
CA ILE A 117 15.31 1.02 4.32
C ILE A 117 15.54 -0.03 3.22
N GLY A 118 16.06 0.38 2.07
CA GLY A 118 16.28 -0.50 0.91
C GLY A 118 17.71 -1.04 0.78
N GLY A 119 18.56 -0.82 1.79
CA GLY A 119 19.95 -1.27 1.84
C GLY A 119 20.19 -2.35 2.88
#